data_AF-A0A4W5Q6H5-F1
#
_entry.id   AF-A0A4W5Q6H5-F1
#
_cell.length_a   1.000
_cell.length_b   1.000
_cell.length_c   1.000
_cell.angle_alpha   90.00
_cell.angle_beta   90.00
_cell.angle_gamma   90.00
#
_symmetry.space_group_name_H-M   'P 1'
#
loop_
_entity.id
_entity.type
_entity.pdbx_description
1 polymer ?
#
loop_
_entity_poly.entity_id
_entity_poly.type
_entity_poly.pdbx_seq_one_letter_code
_entity_poly.pdbx_strand_id
1 'polypeptide(L)'
;MWWVGVLLLSLASRAQSLEKLNMCMDAKHHKKEPGAEGQLYQQCAPWKDNACCTANTSAEAHDDNSYLYNFNWNHCGVMTNKCKKHFTQDTCFYECSPHLGPWIQQVDQSWRKERILHVPLCQEDCHSWWDDCKDDFTCKQDWHYGWDWTTAAPLRASLLAASTLLYQPGSEGGPKNSMPMHQVWNQQDPEQLLPPSHKTDELSALTLFDSSSYMLLLFIIYLVV
;
A
#
# COMPACT_ATOMS: atom_id res chain seq x y z
N MET A 1 -32.20 22.57 -31.06
CA MET A 1 -31.01 23.22 -30.45
C MET A 1 -30.64 22.64 -29.08
N TRP A 2 -31.60 22.17 -28.26
CA TRP A 2 -31.30 21.56 -26.95
C TRP A 2 -30.49 20.25 -27.00
N TRP A 3 -30.74 19.41 -28.03
CA TRP A 3 -30.01 18.17 -28.26
C TRP A 3 -28.50 18.34 -28.45
N VAL A 4 -28.05 19.45 -29.07
CA VAL A 4 -26.63 19.75 -29.24
C VAL A 4 -25.97 20.09 -27.90
N GLY A 5 -26.67 20.81 -27.02
CA GLY A 5 -26.21 21.11 -25.66
C GLY A 5 -26.09 19.86 -24.79
N VAL A 6 -27.08 18.96 -24.84
CA VAL A 6 -27.06 17.67 -24.13
C VAL A 6 -25.92 16.77 -24.64
N LEU A 7 -25.71 16.72 -25.96
CA LEU A 7 -24.61 15.94 -26.54
C LEU A 7 -23.23 16.45 -26.07
N LEU A 8 -23.02 17.77 -26.10
CA LEU A 8 -21.77 18.39 -25.66
C LEU A 8 -21.49 18.17 -24.17
N LEU A 9 -22.51 18.30 -23.31
CA LEU A 9 -22.40 17.99 -21.88
C LEU A 9 -22.01 16.52 -21.65
N SER A 10 -22.66 15.59 -22.37
CA SER A 10 -22.36 14.15 -22.23
C SER A 10 -20.94 13.78 -22.67
N LEU A 11 -20.40 14.43 -23.70
CA LEU A 11 -19.03 14.23 -24.19
C LEU A 11 -17.99 14.78 -23.20
N ALA A 12 -18.24 15.96 -22.63
CA ALA A 12 -17.36 16.58 -21.64
C ALA A 12 -17.26 15.74 -20.36
N SER A 13 -18.39 15.24 -19.84
CA SER A 13 -18.39 14.36 -18.66
C SER A 13 -17.63 13.05 -18.91
N ARG A 14 -17.75 12.46 -20.11
CA ARG A 14 -17.00 11.24 -20.47
C ARG A 14 -15.49 11.50 -20.53
N ALA A 15 -15.06 12.65 -21.03
CA ALA A 15 -13.65 12.99 -21.10
C ALA A 15 -13.02 13.13 -19.70
N GLN A 16 -13.71 13.82 -18.78
CA GLN A 16 -13.26 13.97 -17.39
C GLN A 16 -13.25 12.63 -16.63
N SER A 17 -14.24 11.76 -16.87
CA SER A 17 -14.20 10.42 -16.27
C SER A 17 -13.02 9.61 -16.79
N LEU A 18 -12.73 9.68 -18.09
CA LEU A 18 -11.63 8.92 -18.69
C LEU A 18 -10.26 9.41 -18.21
N GLU A 19 -10.12 10.71 -17.95
CA GLU A 19 -8.92 11.30 -17.36
C GLU A 19 -8.61 10.69 -15.99
N LYS A 20 -9.62 10.48 -15.13
CA LYS A 20 -9.44 9.80 -13.84
C LYS A 20 -9.16 8.30 -13.96
N LEU A 21 -9.52 7.66 -15.07
CA LEU A 21 -9.27 6.23 -15.26
C LEU A 21 -7.85 5.94 -15.76
N ASN A 22 -7.08 6.92 -16.23
CA ASN A 22 -5.73 6.72 -16.72
C ASN A 22 -4.82 7.88 -16.33
N MET A 23 -4.46 7.93 -15.05
CA MET A 23 -3.60 8.96 -14.48
C MET A 23 -2.69 8.41 -13.39
N CYS A 24 -1.64 9.16 -13.06
CA CYS A 24 -0.76 8.88 -11.94
C CYS A 24 -0.99 9.90 -10.82
N MET A 25 -0.93 9.46 -9.57
CA MET A 25 -0.97 10.37 -8.41
C MET A 25 0.35 11.12 -8.25
N ASP A 26 0.31 12.35 -7.74
CA ASP A 26 1.47 13.14 -7.32
C ASP A 26 1.99 12.66 -5.93
N ALA A 27 2.56 11.46 -5.93
CA ALA A 27 3.23 10.87 -4.78
C ALA A 27 4.75 10.75 -5.02
N LYS A 28 5.47 10.07 -4.11
CA LYS A 28 6.93 10.15 -4.01
C LYS A 28 7.69 9.64 -5.23
N HIS A 29 7.22 8.55 -5.85
CA HIS A 29 7.96 7.81 -6.89
C HIS A 29 7.17 7.61 -8.19
N HIS A 30 5.97 8.19 -8.27
CA HIS A 30 5.14 8.14 -9.47
C HIS A 30 5.72 9.00 -10.58
N LYS A 31 5.61 8.52 -11.81
CA LYS A 31 5.73 9.34 -13.01
C LYS A 31 4.58 10.34 -13.06
N LYS A 32 4.77 11.40 -13.84
CA LYS A 32 3.72 12.41 -14.07
C LYS A 32 2.51 11.85 -14.82
N GLU A 33 2.75 10.99 -15.81
CA GLU A 33 1.71 10.42 -16.67
C GLU A 33 1.97 8.92 -16.90
N PRO A 34 0.92 8.11 -17.11
CA PRO A 34 1.07 6.70 -17.45
C PRO A 34 1.81 6.50 -18.78
N GLY A 35 2.53 5.39 -18.90
CA GLY A 35 3.13 5.00 -20.17
C GLY A 35 3.81 3.64 -20.09
N ALA A 36 4.15 3.09 -21.24
CA ALA A 36 4.81 1.79 -21.33
C ALA A 36 6.20 1.80 -20.66
N GLU A 37 6.46 0.76 -19.87
CA GLU A 37 7.70 0.47 -19.15
C GLU A 37 8.09 -0.99 -19.46
N GLY A 38 8.85 -1.19 -20.54
CA GLY A 38 9.12 -2.54 -21.07
C GLY A 38 9.93 -3.48 -20.15
N GLN A 39 10.41 -3.00 -19.01
CA GLN A 39 11.33 -3.72 -18.11
C GLN A 39 10.85 -3.76 -16.65
N LEU A 40 9.54 -3.71 -16.40
CA LEU A 40 9.04 -3.86 -15.02
C LEU A 40 9.40 -5.22 -14.43
N TYR A 41 9.90 -5.20 -13.20
CA TYR A 41 10.49 -6.35 -12.54
C TYR A 41 9.43 -7.27 -11.92
N GLN A 42 9.58 -8.58 -12.18
CA GLN A 42 8.83 -9.68 -11.54
C GLN A 42 7.33 -9.39 -11.34
N GLN A 43 6.87 -9.16 -10.10
CA GLN A 43 5.45 -9.01 -9.75
C GLN A 43 4.83 -7.74 -10.35
N CYS A 44 5.65 -6.75 -10.72
CA CYS A 44 5.19 -5.52 -11.35
C CYS A 44 5.06 -5.65 -12.89
N ALA A 45 5.49 -6.77 -13.49
CA ALA A 45 5.40 -7.00 -14.93
C ALA A 45 3.99 -6.83 -15.55
N PRO A 46 2.86 -7.10 -14.85
CA PRO A 46 1.52 -6.90 -15.40
C PRO A 46 1.24 -5.46 -15.87
N TRP A 47 1.92 -4.45 -15.33
CA TRP A 47 1.72 -3.05 -15.70
C TRP A 47 2.61 -2.55 -16.85
N LYS A 48 3.47 -3.41 -17.43
CA LYS A 48 4.53 -2.99 -18.38
C LYS A 48 4.04 -2.19 -19.58
N ASP A 49 2.81 -2.40 -20.05
CA ASP A 49 2.29 -1.73 -21.25
C ASP A 49 1.74 -0.34 -20.92
N ASN A 50 1.39 -0.08 -19.66
CA ASN A 50 0.88 1.21 -19.18
C ASN A 50 1.03 1.33 -17.65
N ALA A 51 2.11 1.96 -17.18
CA ALA A 51 2.44 2.07 -15.76
C ALA A 51 2.72 3.51 -15.31
N CYS A 52 2.50 3.75 -14.02
CA CYS A 52 2.89 4.96 -13.30
C CYS A 52 4.24 4.85 -12.58
N CYS A 53 4.81 3.65 -12.47
CA CYS A 53 6.13 3.43 -11.87
C CYS A 53 7.22 3.42 -12.94
N THR A 54 8.49 3.41 -12.52
CA THR A 54 9.64 3.17 -13.41
C THR A 54 10.17 1.75 -13.23
N ALA A 55 11.02 1.27 -14.15
CA ALA A 55 11.74 0.00 -13.97
C ALA A 55 12.51 -0.04 -12.62
N ASN A 56 13.14 1.06 -12.21
CA ASN A 56 13.85 1.15 -10.93
C ASN A 56 12.91 0.99 -9.73
N THR A 57 11.78 1.72 -9.75
CA THR A 57 10.73 1.60 -8.72
C THR A 57 10.24 0.15 -8.62
N SER A 58 10.04 -0.52 -9.75
CA SER A 58 9.56 -1.90 -9.77
C SER A 58 10.55 -2.92 -9.22
N ALA A 59 11.85 -2.74 -9.46
CA ALA A 59 12.89 -3.58 -8.87
C ALA A 59 12.89 -3.41 -7.35
N GLU A 60 12.79 -2.18 -6.88
CA GLU A 60 12.95 -1.84 -5.46
C GLU A 60 11.67 -2.06 -4.64
N ALA A 61 10.54 -2.35 -5.29
CA ALA A 61 9.37 -2.93 -4.65
C ALA A 61 9.64 -4.36 -4.10
N HIS A 62 10.71 -5.03 -4.55
CA HIS A 62 11.04 -6.40 -4.16
C HIS A 62 12.15 -6.49 -3.10
N ASP A 63 12.81 -5.37 -2.81
CA ASP A 63 13.94 -5.30 -1.86
C ASP A 63 13.47 -4.91 -0.45
N ASP A 64 14.12 -5.49 0.57
CA ASP A 64 13.97 -5.05 1.96
C ASP A 64 14.69 -3.71 2.15
N ASN A 65 14.10 -2.79 2.92
CA ASN A 65 14.73 -1.49 3.20
C ASN A 65 15.10 -0.70 1.94
N SER A 66 14.31 -0.85 0.88
CA SER A 66 14.56 -0.24 -0.42
C SER A 66 14.51 1.29 -0.38
N TYR A 67 15.05 1.95 -1.41
CA TYR A 67 15.06 3.43 -1.44
C TYR A 67 13.65 4.03 -1.46
N LEU A 68 12.62 3.24 -1.79
CA LEU A 68 11.25 3.70 -1.88
C LEU A 68 10.83 4.35 -0.57
N TYR A 69 10.92 3.60 0.53
CA TYR A 69 10.46 4.03 1.84
C TYR A 69 11.40 3.62 2.99
N ASN A 70 12.51 2.94 2.69
CA ASN A 70 13.41 2.34 3.67
C ASN A 70 12.68 1.46 4.69
N PHE A 71 11.60 0.80 4.26
CA PHE A 71 10.73 0.05 5.13
C PHE A 71 11.31 -1.35 5.39
N ASN A 72 11.32 -1.77 6.66
CA ASN A 72 11.77 -3.08 7.06
C ASN A 72 10.57 -4.03 7.22
N TRP A 73 10.39 -4.94 6.26
CA TRP A 73 9.35 -5.99 6.34
C TRP A 73 9.60 -6.97 7.50
N ASN A 74 10.85 -7.10 7.95
CA ASN A 74 11.28 -8.00 9.02
C ASN A 74 11.35 -7.31 10.40
N HIS A 75 10.54 -6.27 10.63
CA HIS A 75 10.61 -5.44 11.84
C HIS A 75 10.28 -6.18 13.15
N CYS A 76 9.63 -7.35 13.07
CA CYS A 76 9.22 -8.14 14.22
C CYS A 76 9.61 -9.65 14.09
N GLY A 77 10.57 -9.96 13.22
CA GLY A 77 10.97 -11.32 12.85
C GLY A 77 11.10 -11.47 11.34
N VAL A 78 11.60 -12.60 10.84
CA VAL A 78 11.67 -12.84 9.39
C VAL A 78 10.26 -13.08 8.85
N MET A 79 9.80 -12.21 7.96
CA MET A 79 8.52 -12.36 7.26
C MET A 79 8.62 -13.51 6.26
N THR A 80 7.58 -14.34 6.18
CA THR A 80 7.54 -15.44 5.24
C THR A 80 7.39 -14.93 3.80
N ASN A 81 7.98 -15.66 2.85
CA ASN A 81 7.89 -15.27 1.43
C ASN A 81 6.45 -15.19 0.92
N LYS A 82 5.54 -16.02 1.43
CA LYS A 82 4.11 -15.97 1.07
C LYS A 82 3.46 -14.65 1.51
N CYS A 83 3.75 -14.20 2.73
CA CYS A 83 3.24 -12.92 3.24
C CYS A 83 3.89 -11.74 2.52
N LYS A 84 5.23 -11.74 2.40
CA LYS A 84 5.99 -10.67 1.73
C LYS A 84 5.56 -10.47 0.28
N LYS A 85 5.20 -11.54 -0.43
CA LYS A 85 4.68 -11.46 -1.81
C LYS A 85 3.50 -10.50 -1.93
N HIS A 86 2.56 -10.52 -0.97
CA HIS A 86 1.40 -9.63 -1.01
C HIS A 86 1.79 -8.17 -0.80
N PHE A 87 2.72 -7.87 0.11
CA PHE A 87 3.25 -6.50 0.29
C PHE A 87 4.01 -5.99 -0.94
N THR A 88 4.75 -6.85 -1.63
CA THR A 88 5.37 -6.51 -2.91
C THR A 88 4.31 -6.25 -3.99
N GLN A 89 3.28 -7.09 -4.08
CA GLN A 89 2.18 -6.93 -5.04
C GLN A 89 1.40 -5.63 -4.78
N ASP A 90 1.14 -5.31 -3.51
CA ASP A 90 0.54 -4.05 -3.08
C ASP A 90 1.41 -2.85 -3.48
N THR A 91 2.72 -2.92 -3.24
CA THR A 91 3.66 -1.87 -3.68
C THR A 91 3.62 -1.71 -5.21
N CYS A 92 3.63 -2.79 -5.99
CA CYS A 92 3.46 -2.71 -7.44
C CYS A 92 2.12 -2.07 -7.83
N PHE A 93 1.03 -2.45 -7.17
CA PHE A 93 -0.30 -1.90 -7.44
C PHE A 93 -0.35 -0.38 -7.15
N TYR A 94 0.13 0.03 -5.98
CA TYR A 94 0.19 1.43 -5.55
C TYR A 94 1.07 2.28 -6.47
N GLU A 95 2.28 1.81 -6.78
CA GLU A 95 3.26 2.57 -7.56
C GLU A 95 2.96 2.57 -9.07
N CYS A 96 2.44 1.45 -9.60
CA CYS A 96 2.36 1.24 -11.05
C CYS A 96 0.96 1.42 -11.64
N SER A 97 -0.13 1.24 -10.88
CA SER A 97 -1.47 1.24 -11.47
C SER A 97 -1.91 2.63 -11.93
N PRO A 98 -2.26 2.83 -13.22
CA PRO A 98 -2.78 4.10 -13.72
C PRO A 98 -4.29 4.25 -13.51
N HIS A 99 -4.96 3.25 -12.93
CA HIS A 99 -6.41 3.18 -12.82
C HIS A 99 -6.94 3.59 -11.44
N LEU A 100 -6.08 4.20 -10.61
CA LEU A 100 -6.40 4.55 -9.22
C LEU A 100 -7.08 5.92 -9.06
N GLY A 101 -7.24 6.69 -10.13
CA GLY A 101 -7.71 8.08 -10.07
C GLY A 101 -9.05 8.34 -9.39
N PRO A 102 -10.06 7.44 -9.40
CA PRO A 102 -11.29 7.63 -8.64
C PRO A 102 -11.07 7.72 -7.12
N TRP A 103 -9.96 7.17 -6.61
CA TRP A 103 -9.65 7.07 -5.18
C TRP A 103 -8.51 8.00 -4.73
N ILE A 104 -7.95 8.79 -5.65
CA ILE A 104 -6.91 9.78 -5.33
C ILE A 104 -7.52 10.94 -4.54
N GLN A 105 -6.87 11.29 -3.44
CA GLN A 105 -7.20 12.44 -2.59
C GLN A 105 -5.93 13.26 -2.29
N GLN A 106 -6.11 14.58 -2.25
CA GLN A 106 -5.06 15.53 -1.87
C GLN A 106 -4.76 15.42 -0.37
N VAL A 107 -3.48 15.49 -0.01
CA VAL A 107 -3.00 15.45 1.36
C VAL A 107 -1.87 16.45 1.60
N ASP A 108 -1.82 16.99 2.81
CA ASP A 108 -0.76 17.90 3.23
C ASP A 108 0.35 17.12 3.95
N GLN A 109 1.22 16.46 3.17
CA GLN A 109 2.36 15.71 3.68
C GLN A 109 3.65 16.09 2.95
N SER A 110 4.78 16.07 3.66
CA SER A 110 6.07 16.53 3.12
C SER A 110 6.62 15.68 1.96
N TRP A 111 6.14 14.45 1.80
CA TRP A 111 6.70 13.47 0.85
C TRP A 111 5.71 13.01 -0.24
N ARG A 112 4.45 13.44 -0.17
CA ARG A 112 3.42 13.20 -1.20
C ARG A 112 2.36 14.30 -1.14
N LYS A 113 1.87 14.74 -2.30
CA LYS A 113 0.75 15.69 -2.39
C LYS A 113 -0.59 14.97 -2.54
N GLU A 114 -0.55 13.75 -3.04
CA GLU A 114 -1.71 12.90 -3.25
C GLU A 114 -1.51 11.51 -2.66
N ARG A 115 -2.60 10.85 -2.28
CA ARG A 115 -2.64 9.44 -1.89
C ARG A 115 -3.94 8.80 -2.35
N ILE A 116 -3.99 7.47 -2.37
CA ILE A 116 -5.26 6.75 -2.52
C ILE A 116 -5.91 6.54 -1.15
N LEU A 117 -7.24 6.58 -1.13
CA LEU A 117 -8.06 6.23 0.02
C LEU A 117 -9.28 5.42 -0.44
N HIS A 118 -9.65 4.41 0.32
CA HIS A 118 -10.87 3.62 0.13
C HIS A 118 -10.91 2.88 -1.22
N VAL A 119 -9.77 2.34 -1.65
CA VAL A 119 -9.73 1.51 -2.86
C VAL A 119 -10.49 0.21 -2.61
N PRO A 120 -11.41 -0.19 -3.51
CA PRO A 120 -12.17 -1.42 -3.41
C PRO A 120 -11.33 -2.59 -3.92
N LEU A 121 -10.50 -3.15 -3.03
CA LEU A 121 -9.87 -4.44 -3.30
C LEU A 121 -10.92 -5.54 -3.40
N CYS A 122 -10.66 -6.52 -4.26
CA CYS A 122 -11.47 -7.72 -4.29
C CYS A 122 -11.32 -8.49 -2.96
N GLN A 123 -12.42 -9.13 -2.55
CA GLN A 123 -12.46 -9.86 -1.29
C GLN A 123 -11.41 -10.97 -1.25
N GLU A 124 -11.23 -11.67 -2.37
CA GLU A 124 -10.31 -12.79 -2.50
C GLU A 124 -8.85 -12.37 -2.33
N ASP A 125 -8.46 -11.20 -2.88
CA ASP A 125 -7.11 -10.67 -2.73
C ASP A 125 -6.79 -10.37 -1.27
N CYS A 126 -7.71 -9.72 -0.56
CA CYS A 126 -7.47 -9.41 0.85
C CYS A 126 -7.57 -10.65 1.76
N HIS A 127 -8.46 -11.61 1.47
CA HIS A 127 -8.51 -12.88 2.19
C HIS A 127 -7.23 -13.68 2.02
N SER A 128 -6.75 -13.83 0.77
CA SER A 128 -5.50 -14.55 0.49
C SER A 128 -4.33 -13.89 1.20
N TRP A 129 -4.30 -12.56 1.23
CA TRP A 129 -3.27 -11.82 1.94
C TRP A 129 -3.30 -12.10 3.44
N TRP A 130 -4.47 -11.97 4.07
CA TRP A 130 -4.63 -12.25 5.48
C TRP A 130 -4.22 -13.70 5.82
N ASP A 131 -4.67 -14.67 5.03
CA ASP A 131 -4.37 -16.09 5.25
C ASP A 131 -2.90 -16.43 5.13
N ASP A 132 -2.19 -15.80 4.19
CA ASP A 132 -0.76 -16.01 4.02
C ASP A 132 0.07 -15.36 5.13
N CYS A 133 -0.41 -14.26 5.71
CA CYS A 133 0.28 -13.47 6.74
C CYS A 133 -0.15 -13.74 8.20
N LYS A 134 -1.27 -14.44 8.46
CA LYS A 134 -1.86 -14.55 9.80
C LYS A 134 -0.91 -15.05 10.90
N ASP A 135 0.05 -15.89 10.55
CA ASP A 135 1.03 -16.50 11.46
C ASP A 135 2.38 -15.76 11.48
N ASP A 136 2.57 -14.77 10.60
CA ASP A 136 3.71 -13.85 10.65
C ASP A 136 3.52 -12.85 11.79
N PHE A 137 4.58 -12.13 12.16
CA PHE A 137 4.58 -11.28 13.35
C PHE A 137 4.65 -9.80 12.99
N THR A 138 3.94 -8.98 13.77
CA THR A 138 4.08 -7.53 13.77
C THR A 138 3.99 -6.97 15.18
N CYS A 139 4.41 -5.74 15.36
CA CYS A 139 4.39 -5.00 16.63
C CYS A 139 3.54 -3.72 16.53
N LYS A 140 2.90 -3.47 15.38
CA LYS A 140 2.10 -2.27 15.14
C LYS A 140 0.85 -2.59 14.34
N GLN A 141 -0.21 -1.88 14.69
CA GLN A 141 -1.49 -1.89 13.99
C GLN A 141 -1.48 -0.98 12.76
N ASP A 142 -0.93 0.22 12.90
CA ASP A 142 -0.76 1.20 11.83
C ASP A 142 0.71 1.23 11.40
N TRP A 143 0.97 0.92 10.13
CA TRP A 143 2.31 0.88 9.55
C TRP A 143 2.69 2.19 8.83
N HIS A 144 1.82 3.19 8.76
CA HIS A 144 2.16 4.52 8.23
C HIS A 144 2.86 5.41 9.26
N TYR A 145 2.59 5.24 10.55
CA TYR A 145 3.06 6.17 11.59
C TYR A 145 3.63 5.49 12.84
N GLY A 146 4.43 6.26 13.60
CA GLY A 146 4.93 5.86 14.91
C GLY A 146 6.01 4.79 14.87
N TRP A 147 6.79 4.73 13.79
CA TRP A 147 8.03 3.96 13.72
C TRP A 147 9.20 4.76 14.30
N ASP A 148 10.17 4.05 14.86
CA ASP A 148 11.48 4.60 15.22
C ASP A 148 12.41 4.48 14.02
N TRP A 149 12.72 5.62 13.40
CA TRP A 149 13.59 5.71 12.21
C TRP A 149 15.06 6.03 12.55
N THR A 150 15.45 6.04 13.83
CA THR A 150 16.81 6.43 14.24
C THR A 150 17.90 5.51 13.67
N THR A 151 17.59 4.23 13.45
CA THR A 151 18.49 3.24 12.85
C THR A 151 18.47 3.22 11.32
N ALA A 152 17.50 3.91 10.71
CA ALA A 152 17.28 3.97 9.26
C ALA A 152 18.02 5.16 8.59
N ALA A 153 18.75 5.97 9.37
CA ALA A 153 19.51 7.09 8.83
C ALA A 153 20.60 6.59 7.86
N PRO A 154 20.80 7.26 6.71
CA PRO A 154 21.92 6.93 5.84
C PRO A 154 23.21 7.13 6.64
N LEU A 155 24.16 6.20 6.52
CA LEU A 155 25.53 6.32 7.00
C LEU A 155 26.22 7.54 6.35
N ARG A 156 25.86 8.74 6.79
CA ARG A 156 26.67 9.95 6.70
C ARG A 156 27.17 10.24 8.10
N ALA A 157 27.95 9.30 8.62
CA ALA A 157 28.82 9.52 9.76
C ALA A 157 30.18 8.96 9.39
N SER A 158 31.05 9.90 8.99
CA SER A 158 32.46 9.95 9.33
C SER A 158 33.20 8.61 9.39
N LEU A 159 34.08 8.40 8.42
CA LEU A 159 35.34 7.66 8.64
C LEU A 159 35.92 8.12 9.97
N LEU A 160 35.77 7.30 11.02
CA LEU A 160 36.59 7.19 12.23
C LEU A 160 35.83 6.36 13.27
N ALA A 161 35.81 5.05 13.08
CA ALA A 161 35.86 4.06 14.17
C ALA A 161 36.10 2.68 13.55
N ALA A 162 37.35 2.41 13.20
CA ALA A 162 37.82 1.05 13.17
C ALA A 162 37.79 0.51 14.60
N SER A 163 37.04 -0.54 14.85
CA SER A 163 37.46 -1.74 15.59
C SER A 163 36.24 -2.52 16.04
N THR A 164 36.26 -3.82 15.74
CA THR A 164 35.47 -4.89 16.37
C THR A 164 33.96 -4.69 16.40
N LEU A 165 33.24 -5.43 15.57
CA LEU A 165 32.16 -6.28 16.08
C LEU A 165 31.94 -7.46 15.14
N LEU A 166 31.96 -8.61 15.79
CA LEU A 166 31.83 -9.95 15.24
C LEU A 166 30.43 -10.15 14.64
N TYR A 167 30.39 -10.99 13.61
CA TYR A 167 29.22 -11.79 13.25
C TYR A 167 28.55 -12.33 14.53
N GLN A 168 27.33 -11.86 14.83
CA GLN A 168 26.47 -12.48 15.85
C GLN A 168 25.31 -13.17 15.12
N PRO A 169 25.26 -14.51 15.11
CA PRO A 169 24.09 -15.24 14.67
C PRO A 169 23.03 -15.20 15.79
N GLY A 170 21.77 -14.96 15.41
CA GLY A 170 20.58 -15.28 16.21
C GLY A 170 20.45 -14.60 17.57
N SER A 171 19.91 -13.38 17.60
CA SER A 171 19.24 -12.89 18.81
C SER A 171 17.81 -13.42 18.83
N GLU A 172 17.58 -14.52 19.54
CA GLU A 172 16.27 -14.85 20.08
C GLU A 172 15.86 -13.74 21.06
N GLY A 173 15.19 -12.72 20.53
CA GLY A 173 14.84 -11.49 21.23
C GLY A 173 14.04 -10.61 20.32
N GLY A 174 12.91 -11.13 19.82
CA GLY A 174 11.93 -10.31 19.10
C GLY A 174 11.50 -9.11 19.96
N PRO A 175 11.00 -8.02 19.34
CA PRO A 175 10.50 -6.86 20.06
C PRO A 175 9.52 -7.31 21.15
N LYS A 176 9.62 -6.78 22.37
CA LYS A 176 8.86 -7.22 23.56
C LYS A 176 7.32 -7.18 23.42
N ASN A 177 6.80 -6.69 22.28
CA ASN A 177 5.39 -6.56 21.94
C ASN A 177 5.04 -7.18 20.56
N SER A 178 5.86 -8.08 20.01
CA SER A 178 5.53 -8.78 18.76
C SER A 178 4.38 -9.76 18.97
N MET A 179 3.36 -9.71 18.12
CA MET A 179 2.24 -10.66 18.12
C MET A 179 1.97 -11.17 16.71
N PRO A 180 1.38 -12.36 16.54
CA PRO A 180 0.89 -12.82 15.24
C PRO A 180 -0.05 -11.78 14.62
N MET A 181 0.08 -11.54 13.32
CA MET A 181 -0.66 -10.50 12.62
C MET A 181 -2.17 -10.63 12.78
N HIS A 182 -2.72 -11.86 12.78
CA HIS A 182 -4.15 -12.06 13.02
C HIS A 182 -4.62 -11.55 14.38
N GLN A 183 -3.78 -11.63 15.42
CA GLN A 183 -4.14 -11.12 16.74
C GLN A 183 -4.19 -9.58 16.74
N VAL A 184 -3.28 -8.95 16.00
CA VAL A 184 -3.22 -7.49 15.86
C VAL A 184 -4.41 -6.97 15.05
N TRP A 185 -4.74 -7.64 13.94
CA TRP A 185 -5.83 -7.25 13.04
C TRP A 185 -7.22 -7.52 13.65
N ASN A 186 -7.36 -8.56 14.48
CA ASN A 186 -8.64 -8.86 15.15
C ASN A 186 -8.97 -7.91 16.33
N GLN A 187 -8.04 -7.04 16.75
CA GLN A 187 -8.20 -6.14 17.89
C GLN A 187 -8.73 -4.74 17.51
N GLN A 188 -8.98 -4.46 16.23
CA GLN A 188 -9.34 -3.11 15.77
C GLN A 188 -10.85 -2.86 15.80
N ASP A 189 -11.26 -1.71 16.35
CA ASP A 189 -12.66 -1.26 16.44
C ASP A 189 -13.17 -0.79 15.06
N PRO A 190 -14.20 -1.46 14.48
CA PRO A 190 -14.77 -1.12 13.17
C PRO A 190 -15.33 0.31 13.09
N GLU A 191 -15.81 0.87 14.20
CA GLU A 191 -16.56 2.12 14.21
C GLU A 191 -15.64 3.37 14.06
N GLN A 192 -14.34 3.21 14.33
CA GLN A 192 -13.35 4.28 14.16
C GLN A 192 -12.85 4.44 12.71
N LEU A 193 -13.26 3.55 11.80
CA LEU A 193 -12.65 3.40 10.47
C LEU A 193 -13.56 3.81 9.32
N LEU A 194 -14.86 3.98 9.57
CA LEU A 194 -15.84 4.38 8.58
C LEU A 194 -16.04 5.91 8.58
N PRO A 195 -15.97 6.60 7.43
CA PRO A 195 -16.31 8.01 7.37
C PRO A 195 -17.82 8.22 7.66
N PRO A 196 -18.22 9.39 8.20
CA PRO A 196 -19.60 9.65 8.65
C PRO A 196 -20.69 9.46 7.59
N SER A 197 -20.34 9.50 6.30
CA SER A 197 -21.28 9.48 5.16
C SER A 197 -21.77 8.09 4.75
N HIS A 198 -21.16 6.99 5.23
CA HIS A 198 -21.53 5.62 4.82
C HIS A 198 -22.29 4.85 5.92
N LYS A 199 -22.80 5.53 6.95
CA LYS A 199 -23.47 4.89 8.10
C LYS A 199 -24.84 4.26 7.80
N THR A 200 -25.39 4.36 6.58
CA THR A 200 -26.79 3.94 6.30
C THR A 200 -26.98 2.94 5.16
N ASP A 201 -25.94 2.54 4.42
CA ASP A 201 -26.10 1.64 3.28
C ASP A 201 -25.33 0.33 3.52
N GLU A 202 -26.05 -0.76 3.82
CA GLU A 202 -25.52 -2.11 4.07
C GLU A 202 -24.60 -2.66 2.95
N LEU A 203 -24.63 -2.08 1.75
CA LEU A 203 -23.73 -2.44 0.64
C LEU A 203 -22.37 -1.74 0.65
N SER A 204 -22.16 -0.73 1.50
CA SER A 204 -20.90 0.06 1.53
C SER A 204 -19.80 -0.55 2.40
N ALA A 205 -20.10 -1.61 3.16
CA ALA A 205 -19.21 -2.17 4.18
C ALA A 205 -18.09 -3.08 3.63
N LEU A 206 -17.87 -3.12 2.32
CA LEU A 206 -17.00 -4.09 1.68
C LEU A 206 -15.56 -3.60 1.40
N THR A 207 -15.25 -2.31 1.53
CA THR A 207 -14.06 -1.79 0.86
C THR A 207 -13.46 -0.55 1.52
N LEU A 208 -12.46 -0.71 2.38
CA LEU A 208 -11.50 0.37 2.66
C LEU A 208 -10.09 -0.21 2.65
N PHE A 209 -9.39 -0.02 1.54
CA PHE A 209 -7.97 -0.27 1.45
C PHE A 209 -7.22 1.05 1.25
N ASP A 210 -6.29 1.28 2.17
CA ASP A 210 -5.18 2.21 2.07
C ASP A 210 -3.97 1.30 2.31
N SER A 211 -2.94 1.34 1.46
CA SER A 211 -1.90 0.31 1.31
C SER A 211 -1.04 0.01 2.56
N SER A 212 -1.40 0.52 3.73
CA SER A 212 -0.88 0.03 5.02
C SER A 212 -1.93 -0.08 6.14
N SER A 213 -3.20 -0.24 5.77
CA SER A 213 -4.35 -0.38 6.66
C SER A 213 -5.18 -1.61 6.24
N TYR A 214 -4.92 -2.75 6.86
CA TYR A 214 -5.61 -4.03 6.68
C TYR A 214 -7.02 -4.04 7.28
N MET A 215 -7.88 -3.12 6.85
CA MET A 215 -8.85 -2.53 7.77
C MET A 215 -10.31 -2.94 7.68
N LEU A 216 -10.75 -3.96 6.92
CA LEU A 216 -12.21 -4.12 6.80
C LEU A 216 -12.84 -5.51 6.62
N LEU A 217 -12.12 -6.63 6.69
CA LEU A 217 -12.71 -7.92 6.27
C LEU A 217 -13.24 -8.85 7.35
N LEU A 218 -13.23 -8.44 8.63
CA LEU A 218 -13.80 -9.27 9.70
C LEU A 218 -15.32 -9.13 9.87
N PHE A 219 -15.97 -8.14 9.25
CA PHE A 219 -17.41 -7.90 9.47
C PHE A 219 -18.37 -8.70 8.58
N ILE A 220 -17.89 -9.40 7.54
CA ILE A 220 -18.75 -10.28 6.74
C ILE A 220 -18.95 -11.64 7.43
N ILE A 221 -18.05 -12.02 8.35
CA ILE A 221 -18.04 -13.35 8.95
C ILE A 221 -19.20 -13.58 9.94
N TYR A 222 -19.80 -12.53 10.52
CA TYR A 222 -20.88 -12.68 11.52
C TYR A 222 -22.31 -12.39 11.00
N LEU A 223 -22.47 -11.99 9.74
CA LEU A 223 -23.81 -11.69 9.17
C LEU A 223 -24.19 -12.55 7.95
N VAL A 224 -23.33 -13.48 7.52
CA VAL A 224 -23.63 -14.44 6.43
C VAL A 224 -23.66 -15.90 6.94
N VAL A 225 -24.00 -16.11 8.22
CA VAL A 225 -24.50 -17.38 8.76
C VAL A 225 -25.79 -17.15 9.52
#